data_AF-A0AAN6MLV3-F1
#
_entry.id   AF-A0AAN6MLV3-F1
#
_cell.length_a   1.000
_cell.length_b   1.000
_cell.length_c   1.000
_cell.angle_alpha   90.00
_cell.angle_beta   90.00
_cell.angle_gamma   90.00
#
_symmetry.space_group_name_H-M   'P 1'
#
loop_
_entity.id
_entity.type
_entity.pdbx_description
1 polymer ?
#
loop_
_entity_poly.entity_id
_entity_poly.type
_entity_poly.pdbx_seq_one_letter_code
_entity_poly.pdbx_strand_id
1 'polypeptide(L)'
;MGGQFSRDRPRFNDTLDVIKFLCKDLWTLVFRKQIDNLKTNHRGVYVLTDNAFRPFSRMSAEVSSQAVIRAQPFLWFPCGIVRGALAALGITATVHAETSELPGAVFQIKTVASAAAGAGAAPGVAGVKS
;
A
#
# COMPACT_ATOMS: atom_id res chain seq x y z
N MET A 1 -33.98 -4.13 19.21
CA MET A 1 -33.03 -4.61 20.23
C MET A 1 -32.35 -5.85 19.67
N GLY A 2 -31.06 -5.78 19.36
CA GLY A 2 -30.36 -6.86 18.66
C GLY A 2 -28.87 -6.57 18.53
N GLY A 3 -28.21 -6.31 19.66
CA GLY A 3 -26.76 -6.33 19.74
C GLY A 3 -26.28 -7.77 19.67
N GLN A 4 -25.32 -8.05 18.79
CA GLN A 4 -24.62 -9.33 18.79
C GLN A 4 -23.11 -9.10 18.72
N PHE A 5 -22.54 -9.15 19.93
CA PHE A 5 -21.32 -9.88 20.27
C PHE A 5 -20.08 -9.56 19.43
N SER A 6 -19.45 -8.46 19.85
CA SER A 6 -18.01 -8.24 19.75
C SER A 6 -17.27 -9.54 20.12
N ARG A 7 -16.82 -10.28 19.11
CA ARG A 7 -15.99 -11.48 19.28
C ARG A 7 -14.59 -11.03 19.66
N ASP A 8 -14.39 -11.01 20.97
CA ASP A 8 -13.12 -10.97 21.68
C ASP A 8 -12.19 -12.07 21.15
N ARG A 9 -11.35 -11.65 20.21
CA ARG A 9 -10.11 -12.33 19.83
C ARG A 9 -9.12 -11.19 19.88
N PRO A 10 -7.95 -11.32 20.55
CA PRO A 10 -6.90 -10.31 20.47
C PRO A 10 -6.28 -10.40 19.07
N ARG A 11 -7.10 -10.06 18.07
CA ARG A 11 -6.75 -9.72 16.71
C ARG A 11 -5.81 -8.52 16.85
N PHE A 12 -4.73 -8.48 16.08
CA PHE A 12 -3.93 -7.27 15.89
C PHE A 12 -4.89 -6.06 15.87
N ASN A 13 -4.83 -5.23 16.92
CA ASN A 13 -6.03 -4.55 17.44
C ASN A 13 -6.54 -3.44 16.51
N ASP A 14 -5.74 -3.04 15.52
CA ASP A 14 -6.18 -2.08 14.51
C ASP A 14 -5.42 -2.29 13.20
N THR A 15 -6.11 -2.18 12.06
CA THR A 15 -5.49 -2.14 10.71
C THR A 15 -4.34 -1.14 10.67
N LEU A 16 -4.44 -0.06 11.45
CA LEU A 16 -3.44 0.98 11.58
C LEU A 16 -2.10 0.45 12.13
N ASP A 17 -2.09 -0.51 13.06
CA ASP A 17 -0.86 -1.09 13.60
C ASP A 17 -0.16 -2.00 12.60
N VAL A 18 -0.94 -2.74 11.80
CA VAL A 18 -0.40 -3.47 10.65
C VAL A 18 0.26 -2.51 9.66
N ILE A 19 -0.40 -1.40 9.32
CA ILE A 19 0.15 -0.40 8.40
C ILE A 19 1.42 0.24 8.98
N LYS A 20 1.47 0.55 10.28
CA LYS A 20 2.70 1.05 10.95
C LYS A 20 3.85 0.04 10.87
N PHE A 21 3.58 -1.24 11.07
CA PHE A 21 4.57 -2.31 10.91
C PHE A 21 5.09 -2.35 9.46
N LEU A 22 4.22 -2.21 8.47
CA LEU A 22 4.64 -2.12 7.06
C LEU A 22 5.52 -0.89 6.81
N CYS A 23 5.17 0.27 7.36
CA CYS A 23 5.92 1.51 7.22
C CYS A 23 7.31 1.47 7.88
N LYS A 24 7.45 0.73 8.99
CA LYS A 24 8.70 0.65 9.76
C LYS A 24 9.50 -0.59 9.41
N ASP A 25 9.00 -1.78 9.71
CA ASP A 25 9.74 -3.02 9.62
C ASP A 25 9.89 -3.48 8.16
N LEU A 26 8.77 -3.62 7.44
CA LEU A 26 8.81 -4.09 6.05
C LEU A 26 9.58 -3.12 5.16
N TRP A 27 9.28 -1.82 5.25
CA TRP A 27 9.95 -0.81 4.42
C TRP A 27 11.44 -0.72 4.74
N THR A 28 11.82 -0.81 6.02
CA THR A 28 13.25 -0.81 6.40
C THR A 28 13.96 -2.08 5.93
N LEU A 29 13.28 -3.22 5.90
CA LEU A 29 13.85 -4.46 5.39
C LEU A 29 14.10 -4.40 3.87
N VAL A 30 13.15 -3.85 3.11
CA VAL A 30 13.24 -3.79 1.64
C VAL A 30 14.11 -2.63 1.14
N PHE A 31 13.96 -1.43 1.71
CA PHE A 31 14.57 -0.19 1.21
C PHE A 31 15.59 0.44 2.17
N ARG A 32 15.85 -0.19 3.33
CA ARG A 32 16.75 0.34 4.38
C ARG A 32 16.35 1.74 4.83
N LYS A 33 15.06 2.05 4.77
CA LYS A 33 14.45 3.34 5.11
C LYS A 33 13.02 3.11 5.61
N GLN A 34 12.51 4.00 6.47
CA GLN A 34 11.11 4.04 6.88
C GLN A 34 10.30 4.98 5.99
N ILE A 35 9.00 4.73 5.85
CA ILE A 35 8.09 5.66 5.16
C ILE A 35 8.14 7.05 5.82
N ASP A 36 8.25 8.11 5.02
CA ASP A 36 8.38 9.49 5.55
C ASP A 36 7.05 10.02 6.09
N ASN A 37 5.95 9.70 5.41
CA ASN A 37 4.63 10.18 5.82
C ASN A 37 3.58 9.06 5.73
N LEU A 38 2.81 8.90 6.80
CA LEU A 38 1.63 8.04 6.82
C LEU A 38 0.41 8.90 7.15
N LYS A 39 -0.50 9.04 6.20
CA LYS A 39 -1.81 9.65 6.40
C LYS A 39 -2.89 8.58 6.44
N THR A 40 -3.90 8.76 7.27
CA THR A 40 -5.09 7.91 7.29
C THR A 40 -6.34 8.75 7.47
N ASN A 41 -7.43 8.34 6.84
CA ASN A 41 -8.74 8.95 7.10
C ASN A 41 -9.50 8.23 8.22
N HIS A 42 -8.90 7.23 8.87
CA HIS A 42 -9.55 6.33 9.85
C HIS A 42 -10.77 5.56 9.30
N ARG A 43 -11.13 5.78 8.03
CA ARG A 43 -12.21 5.12 7.28
C ARG A 43 -11.67 4.02 6.36
N GLY A 44 -10.53 3.42 6.69
CA GLY A 44 -9.91 2.37 5.88
C GLY A 44 -9.13 2.87 4.65
N VAL A 45 -8.78 4.14 4.60
CA VAL A 45 -7.87 4.69 3.58
C VAL A 45 -6.58 5.14 4.24
N TYR A 46 -5.45 4.66 3.72
CA TYR A 46 -4.11 4.99 4.17
C TYR A 46 -3.29 5.46 2.98
N VAL A 47 -2.45 6.47 3.17
CA VAL A 47 -1.58 7.03 2.16
C VAL A 47 -0.17 7.07 2.74
N LEU A 48 0.73 6.29 2.14
CA LEU A 48 2.13 6.19 2.52
C LEU A 48 2.94 6.99 1.50
N THR A 49 3.74 7.93 1.96
CA THR A 49 4.58 8.77 1.10
C THR A 49 6.04 8.50 1.41
N ASP A 50 6.81 8.15 0.38
CA ASP A 50 8.26 8.08 0.41
C ASP A 50 8.82 9.19 -0.49
N ASN A 51 9.46 10.19 0.09
CA ASN A 51 10.01 11.34 -0.64
C ASN A 51 11.35 11.04 -1.32
N ALA A 52 12.02 9.94 -0.97
CA ALA A 52 13.34 9.60 -1.47
C ALA A 52 13.45 8.10 -1.71
N PHE A 53 12.70 7.62 -2.71
CA PHE A 53 12.62 6.22 -3.05
C PHE A 53 13.95 5.78 -3.70
N ARG A 54 14.80 5.11 -2.91
CA ARG A 54 16.16 4.67 -3.28
C ARG A 54 16.28 3.92 -4.61
N PRO A 55 15.29 3.12 -5.07
CA PRO A 55 15.35 2.52 -6.40
C PRO A 55 15.54 3.53 -7.53
N PHE A 56 15.14 4.79 -7.34
CA PHE A 56 15.36 5.88 -8.29
C PHE A 56 16.76 6.50 -8.21
N SER A 57 17.56 6.26 -7.16
CA SER A 57 18.92 6.82 -7.04
C SER A 57 19.91 6.28 -8.08
N ARG A 58 19.60 5.17 -8.77
CA ARG A 58 20.40 4.68 -9.92
C ARG A 58 19.86 5.19 -11.27
N MET A 59 18.72 5.87 -11.31
CA MET A 59 18.23 6.56 -12.49
C MET A 59 18.90 7.93 -12.54
N SER A 60 19.85 8.10 -13.46
CA SER A 60 20.54 9.37 -13.70
C SER A 60 19.53 10.50 -13.87
N ALA A 61 19.81 11.62 -13.22
CA ALA A 61 18.92 12.76 -13.00
C ALA A 61 18.53 13.50 -14.28
N GLU A 62 17.64 12.92 -15.08
CA GLU A 62 16.76 13.71 -15.94
C GLU A 62 15.33 13.52 -15.48
N VAL A 63 14.82 14.52 -14.76
CA VAL A 63 13.38 14.68 -14.47
C VAL A 63 12.70 15.03 -15.79
N SER A 64 12.47 14.01 -16.60
CA SER A 64 11.65 14.10 -17.80
C SER A 64 10.37 13.29 -17.57
N SER A 65 9.28 13.63 -18.27
CA SER A 65 8.06 12.80 -18.27
C SER A 65 8.33 11.33 -18.61
N GLN A 66 9.41 11.06 -19.35
CA GLN A 66 9.92 9.71 -19.61
C GLN A 66 10.46 8.99 -18.36
N ALA A 67 11.03 9.72 -17.40
CA ALA A 67 11.54 9.15 -16.16
C ALA A 67 10.41 8.63 -15.27
N VAL A 68 9.27 9.34 -15.21
CA VAL A 68 8.05 8.87 -14.49
C VAL A 68 7.53 7.57 -15.12
N ILE A 69 7.46 7.49 -16.45
CA ILE A 69 7.03 6.28 -17.17
C ILE A 69 8.00 5.12 -16.88
N ARG A 70 9.31 5.37 -16.91
CA ARG A 70 10.33 4.37 -16.56
C ARG A 70 10.33 3.99 -15.08
N ALA A 71 9.82 4.85 -14.20
CA ALA A 71 9.73 4.63 -12.76
C ALA A 71 8.53 3.77 -12.35
N GLN A 72 7.43 3.75 -13.13
CA GLN A 72 6.21 3.01 -12.77
C GLN A 72 6.43 1.51 -12.50
N PRO A 73 7.21 0.76 -13.31
CA PRO A 73 7.44 -0.67 -13.04
C PRO A 73 8.13 -0.93 -11.69
N PHE A 74 8.96 0.00 -11.22
CA PHE A 74 9.64 -0.10 -9.93
C PHE A 74 8.69 0.07 -8.74
N LEU A 75 7.49 0.62 -8.96
CA LEU A 75 6.44 0.77 -7.95
C LEU A 75 5.54 -0.48 -7.84
N TRP A 76 5.48 -1.31 -8.88
CA TRP A 76 4.67 -2.53 -8.85
C TRP A 76 5.17 -3.55 -7.84
N PHE A 77 6.48 -3.68 -7.69
CA PHE A 77 7.10 -4.58 -6.72
C PHE A 77 6.72 -4.22 -5.26
N PRO A 78 7.00 -3.01 -4.74
CA PRO A 78 6.57 -2.62 -3.39
C PRO A 78 5.04 -2.65 -3.22
N CYS A 79 4.28 -2.25 -4.24
CA CYS A 79 2.81 -2.37 -4.23
C CYS A 79 2.37 -3.83 -4.01
N GLY A 80 2.99 -4.77 -4.72
CA GLY A 80 2.73 -6.20 -4.59
C GLY A 80 3.08 -6.74 -3.20
N ILE A 81 4.21 -6.34 -2.63
CA ILE A 81 4.61 -6.76 -1.27
C ILE A 81 3.61 -6.25 -0.24
N VAL A 82 3.25 -4.96 -0.27
CA VAL A 82 2.29 -4.37 0.67
C VAL A 82 0.93 -5.06 0.56
N ARG A 83 0.44 -5.28 -0.67
CA ARG A 83 -0.82 -6.00 -0.92
C ARG A 83 -0.76 -7.44 -0.41
N GLY A 84 0.33 -8.15 -0.68
CA GLY A 84 0.54 -9.53 -0.26
C GLY A 84 0.62 -9.66 1.26
N ALA A 85 1.31 -8.74 1.94
CA ALA A 85 1.39 -8.71 3.40
C ALA A 85 0.02 -8.46 4.05
N LEU A 86 -0.78 -7.53 3.51
CA LEU A 86 -2.14 -7.29 3.98
C LEU A 86 -3.04 -8.52 3.77
N ALA A 87 -2.96 -9.17 2.61
CA ALA A 87 -3.71 -10.38 2.32
C ALA A 87 -3.30 -11.56 3.24
N ALA A 88 -2.01 -11.73 3.54
CA ALA A 88 -1.50 -12.74 4.46
C ALA A 88 -2.00 -12.54 5.90
N LEU A 89 -2.30 -11.30 6.28
CA LEU A 89 -2.89 -10.93 7.57
C LEU A 89 -4.43 -10.98 7.57
N GLY A 90 -5.05 -11.38 6.45
CA GLY A 90 -6.50 -11.48 6.30
C GLY A 90 -7.20 -10.13 6.07
N ILE A 91 -6.46 -9.09 5.69
CA ILE A 91 -7.00 -7.77 5.37
C ILE A 91 -7.12 -7.64 3.86
N THR A 92 -8.35 -7.67 3.36
CA THR A 92 -8.61 -7.38 1.95
C THR A 92 -8.41 -5.89 1.69
N ALA A 93 -7.39 -5.55 0.91
CA ALA A 93 -7.04 -4.18 0.59
C ALA A 93 -6.61 -4.04 -0.87
N THR A 94 -6.95 -2.92 -1.48
CA THR A 94 -6.37 -2.50 -2.75
C THR A 94 -5.21 -1.54 -2.48
N VAL A 95 -4.11 -1.73 -3.20
CA VAL A 95 -2.92 -0.89 -3.11
C VAL A 95 -2.71 -0.27 -4.49
N HIS A 96 -2.60 1.04 -4.53
CA HIS A 96 -2.27 1.81 -5.72
C HIS A 96 -0.97 2.55 -5.47
N ALA A 97 -0.06 2.54 -6.43
CA ALA A 97 1.22 3.21 -6.32
C ALA A 97 1.37 4.19 -7.48
N GLU A 98 1.71 5.43 -7.15
CA GLU A 98 1.88 6.52 -8.10
C GLU A 98 3.15 7.31 -7.78
N THR A 99 3.73 7.93 -8.80
CA THR A 99 4.85 8.87 -8.66
C THR A 99 4.55 10.05 -9.57
N SER A 100 4.46 11.24 -8.98
CA SER A 100 4.26 12.51 -9.69
C SER A 100 5.57 13.27 -9.84
N GLU A 101 6.45 13.18 -8.84
CA GLU A 101 7.72 13.87 -8.77
C GLU A 101 8.80 12.90 -8.30
N LEU A 102 9.87 12.74 -9.08
CA LEU A 102 11.03 11.95 -8.68
C LEU A 102 11.91 12.75 -7.71
N PRO A 103 12.49 12.13 -6.67
CA PRO A 103 12.52 10.69 -6.37
C PRO A 103 11.38 10.20 -5.45
N GLY A 104 10.25 10.92 -5.38
CA GLY A 104 9.12 10.58 -4.53
C GLY A 104 8.20 9.49 -5.09
N ALA A 105 7.53 8.77 -4.20
CA ALA A 105 6.51 7.76 -4.50
C ALA A 105 5.41 7.79 -3.44
N VAL A 106 4.17 7.60 -3.88
CA VAL A 106 2.99 7.55 -3.01
C VAL A 106 2.30 6.20 -3.19
N PHE A 107 1.99 5.55 -2.06
CA PHE A 107 1.28 4.29 -2.01
C PHE A 107 -0.04 4.50 -1.27
N GLN A 108 -1.15 4.44 -2.00
CA GLN A 108 -2.49 4.51 -1.47
C GLN A 108 -3.03 3.11 -1.20
N ILE A 109 -3.44 2.86 0.04
CA ILE A 109 -4.03 1.60 0.49
C ILE A 109 -5.48 1.88 0.86
N LYS A 110 -6.41 1.15 0.25
CA LYS A 110 -7.83 1.17 0.60
C LYS A 110 -8.23 -0.21 1.09
N THR A 111 -8.48 -0.34 2.38
CA THR A 111 -9.00 -1.56 2.98
C THR A 111 -10.51 -1.61 2.78
N VAL A 112 -11.04 -2.73 2.32
CA VAL A 112 -12.49 -2.94 2.39
C VAL A 112 -12.82 -3.28 3.84
N ALA A 113 -13.64 -2.45 4.49
CA ALA A 113 -14.13 -2.78 5.82
C ALA A 113 -14.76 -4.17 5.76
N SER A 114 -14.31 -5.07 6.63
CA SER A 114 -14.74 -6.46 6.65
C SER A 114 -16.22 -6.55 7.02
N ALA A 115 -17.11 -6.35 6.06
CA ALA A 115 -18.40 -7.01 6.07
C ALA A 115 -18.09 -8.52 6.05
N ALA A 116 -18.59 -9.21 7.07
CA ALA A 116 -18.30 -10.61 7.33
C ALA A 116 -18.35 -11.47 6.06
N ALA A 117 -17.31 -12.31 5.89
CA ALA A 117 -17.28 -13.54 5.10
C ALA A 117 -18.34 -13.66 3.98
N GLY A 118 -17.96 -13.35 2.74
CA GLY A 118 -18.77 -13.69 1.59
C GLY A 118 -18.18 -13.19 0.28
N ALA A 119 -17.77 -14.13 -0.57
CA ALA A 119 -17.48 -13.98 -1.99
C ALA A 119 -16.19 -13.23 -2.38
N GLY A 120 -15.26 -13.99 -2.93
CA GLY A 120 -14.14 -13.45 -3.69
C GLY A 120 -14.62 -12.63 -4.89
N ALA A 121 -13.96 -11.50 -5.10
CA ALA A 121 -13.91 -10.83 -6.38
C ALA A 121 -12.53 -10.20 -6.50
N ALA A 122 -11.66 -10.85 -7.28
CA ALA A 122 -10.46 -10.20 -7.77
C ALA A 122 -10.88 -8.97 -8.60
N PRO A 123 -10.29 -7.78 -8.38
CA PRO A 123 -10.54 -6.68 -9.29
C PRO A 123 -9.93 -7.04 -10.64
N GLY A 124 -10.80 -7.12 -11.65
CA GLY A 124 -10.44 -7.39 -13.03
C GLY A 124 -9.34 -6.46 -13.50
N VAL A 125 -8.29 -7.07 -14.06
CA VAL A 125 -7.24 -6.42 -14.83
C VAL A 125 -7.92 -5.58 -15.91
N ALA A 126 -7.72 -4.26 -15.86
CA ALA A 126 -8.20 -3.35 -16.88
C ALA A 126 -7.56 -3.75 -18.22
N GLY A 127 -8.40 -4.22 -19.14
CA GLY A 127 -8.01 -4.57 -20.49
C GLY A 127 -7.38 -3.38 -21.19
N VAL A 128 -6.14 -3.59 -21.66
CA VAL A 128 -5.48 -2.72 -22.63
C VAL A 128 -6.31 -2.79 -23.92
N LYS A 129 -6.71 -1.64 -24.46
CA LYS A 129 -7.39 -1.55 -25.76
C LYS A 129 -6.29 -1.45 -26.82
N SER A 130 -6.30 -2.38 -27.78
CA SER A 130 -5.51 -2.34 -29.01
C SER A 130 -5.98 -1.25 -29.96
#